data_AF-A0A2H3J6N7-F1
#
_entry.id   AF-A0A2H3J6N7-F1
#
_cell.length_a   1.000
_cell.length_b   1.000
_cell.length_c   1.000
_cell.angle_alpha   90.00
_cell.angle_beta   90.00
_cell.angle_gamma   90.00
#
_symmetry.space_group_name_H-M   'P 1'
#
loop_
_entity.id
_entity.type
_entity.pdbx_description
1 polymer ?
#
loop_
_entity_poly.entity_id
_entity_poly.type
_entity_poly.pdbx_seq_one_letter_code
_entity_poly.pdbx_strand_id
1 'polypeptide(L)'
;SRAVASSSSAHTSFLHTSAVLQVASAARKRKSRIAEKANLEKRQKLVRAAQAIRPHVVLGNRPGDEDKWRKCDLSRVIITEEDILASPIPPASASENLHEVLTPQFFAYGIGEREKELLFSTLPNLSVEGAYLHEAGADGRMDLNKVQEADAVAKQSATALARMIDLRNANARGIAFENRRRIIAEFSEPEKPMDTGRPEVQAALITYKIRNLWNHLITYKRDIGNRRSLRLLVHQRAKVLKYLKKVDKDRYERVLQRLGLEAESVEGELVV
;
A
#
# COMPACT_ATOMS: atom_id res chain seq x y z
N SER A 1 74.28 -77.66 -44.50
CA SER A 1 74.39 -76.31 -45.10
C SER A 1 73.02 -75.78 -45.49
N ARG A 2 72.78 -74.48 -45.22
CA ARG A 2 71.56 -73.65 -45.49
C ARG A 2 70.37 -73.89 -44.55
N ALA A 3 69.64 -72.88 -44.06
CA ALA A 3 69.79 -71.42 -44.04
C ALA A 3 68.88 -70.85 -42.92
N VAL A 4 69.30 -69.75 -42.29
CA VAL A 4 68.56 -68.99 -41.28
C VAL A 4 67.59 -68.06 -41.98
N ALA A 5 66.29 -68.12 -41.65
CA ALA A 5 65.30 -67.15 -42.11
C ALA A 5 64.85 -66.27 -40.93
N SER A 6 65.33 -65.02 -40.94
CA SER A 6 64.87 -63.92 -40.08
C SER A 6 63.56 -63.36 -40.64
N SER A 7 62.52 -63.25 -39.80
CA SER A 7 61.26 -62.60 -40.16
C SER A 7 61.23 -61.18 -39.58
N SER A 8 61.52 -60.19 -40.43
CA SER A 8 61.28 -58.78 -40.14
C SER A 8 59.84 -58.41 -40.55
N SER A 9 58.96 -58.29 -39.55
CA SER A 9 57.63 -57.70 -39.71
C SER A 9 57.74 -56.19 -39.91
N ALA A 10 57.58 -55.73 -41.16
CA ALA A 10 57.42 -54.32 -41.47
C ALA A 10 55.97 -53.89 -41.14
N HIS A 11 55.78 -53.20 -40.03
CA HIS A 11 54.53 -52.50 -39.75
C HIS A 11 54.43 -51.26 -40.65
N THR A 12 53.54 -51.32 -41.64
CA THR A 12 53.15 -50.17 -42.44
C THR A 12 52.30 -49.23 -41.59
N SER A 13 52.82 -48.04 -41.30
CA SER A 13 52.09 -46.96 -40.64
C SER A 13 51.03 -46.39 -41.60
N PHE A 14 49.81 -46.92 -41.53
CA PHE A 14 48.66 -46.26 -42.13
C PHE A 14 48.45 -44.92 -41.43
N LEU A 15 48.82 -43.82 -42.11
CA LEU A 15 48.43 -42.47 -41.71
C LEU A 15 46.90 -42.39 -41.78
N HIS A 16 46.25 -42.58 -40.62
CA HIS A 16 44.79 -42.57 -40.49
C HIS A 16 44.23 -41.16 -40.78
N THR A 17 43.72 -40.96 -41.99
CA THR A 17 42.91 -39.77 -42.38
C THR A 17 41.71 -39.55 -41.45
N SER A 18 41.22 -40.60 -40.79
CA SER A 18 40.16 -40.54 -39.80
C SER A 18 40.55 -39.72 -38.55
N ALA A 19 41.81 -39.77 -38.09
CA ALA A 19 42.26 -39.02 -36.92
C ALA A 19 42.28 -37.51 -37.21
N VAL A 20 42.75 -37.10 -38.39
CA VAL A 20 42.78 -35.70 -38.82
C VAL A 20 41.37 -35.14 -38.97
N LEU A 21 40.45 -35.90 -39.56
CA LEU A 21 39.03 -35.52 -39.66
C LEU A 21 38.34 -35.44 -38.29
N GLN A 22 38.67 -36.35 -37.37
CA GLN A 22 38.17 -36.31 -35.99
C GLN A 22 38.67 -35.07 -35.24
N VAL A 23 39.95 -34.72 -35.35
CA VAL A 23 40.52 -33.50 -34.74
C VAL A 23 39.88 -32.23 -35.32
N ALA A 24 39.72 -32.14 -36.64
CA ALA A 24 39.05 -31.01 -37.28
C ALA A 24 37.57 -30.88 -36.87
N SER A 25 36.86 -32.00 -36.76
CA SER A 25 35.47 -32.01 -36.27
C SER A 25 35.36 -31.64 -34.78
N ALA A 26 36.30 -32.08 -33.95
CA ALA A 26 36.39 -31.71 -32.54
C ALA A 26 36.69 -30.22 -32.36
N ALA A 27 37.55 -29.64 -33.18
CA ALA A 27 37.83 -28.20 -33.19
C ALA A 27 36.59 -27.38 -33.58
N ARG A 28 35.80 -27.83 -34.58
CA ARG A 28 34.52 -27.21 -34.95
C ARG A 28 33.49 -27.29 -33.81
N LYS A 29 33.33 -28.46 -33.18
CA LYS A 29 32.47 -28.65 -32.00
C LYS A 29 32.91 -27.80 -30.80
N ARG A 30 34.22 -27.62 -30.60
CA ARG A 30 34.74 -26.73 -29.55
C ARG A 30 34.39 -25.27 -29.82
N LYS A 31 34.56 -24.80 -31.06
CA LYS A 31 34.17 -23.43 -31.47
C LYS A 31 32.67 -23.21 -31.31
N SER A 32 31.82 -24.16 -31.69
CA SER A 32 30.36 -24.05 -31.50
C SER A 32 29.99 -23.97 -30.03
N ARG A 33 30.58 -24.80 -29.16
CA ARG A 33 30.36 -24.75 -27.70
C ARG A 33 30.78 -23.42 -27.08
N ILE A 34 31.89 -22.83 -27.54
CA ILE A 34 32.34 -21.51 -27.07
C ILE A 34 31.34 -20.42 -27.48
N ALA A 35 30.86 -20.45 -28.72
CA ALA A 35 29.85 -19.51 -29.22
C ALA A 35 28.51 -19.68 -28.48
N GLU A 36 28.08 -20.91 -28.24
CA GLU A 36 26.88 -21.23 -27.46
C GLU A 36 27.00 -20.73 -26.02
N LYS A 37 28.15 -20.96 -25.36
CA LYS A 37 28.43 -20.44 -24.02
C LYS A 37 28.38 -18.91 -23.99
N ALA A 38 29.02 -18.24 -24.96
CA ALA A 38 28.99 -16.78 -25.06
C ALA A 38 27.57 -16.24 -25.30
N ASN A 39 26.77 -16.91 -26.12
CA ASN A 39 25.36 -16.55 -26.35
C ASN A 39 24.51 -16.76 -25.09
N LEU A 40 24.76 -17.83 -24.35
CA LEU A 40 24.09 -18.14 -23.10
C LEU A 40 24.43 -17.10 -22.02
N GLU A 41 25.70 -16.71 -21.90
CA GLU A 41 26.14 -15.63 -21.01
C GLU A 41 25.51 -14.29 -21.39
N LYS A 42 25.44 -13.96 -22.68
CA LYS A 42 24.72 -12.76 -23.16
C LYS A 42 23.24 -12.79 -22.77
N ARG A 43 22.56 -13.92 -22.99
CA ARG A 43 21.15 -14.11 -22.58
C ARG A 43 20.99 -13.97 -21.07
N GLN A 44 21.87 -14.57 -20.28
CA GLN A 44 21.85 -14.45 -18.81
C GLN A 44 22.04 -13.00 -18.35
N LYS A 45 22.97 -12.26 -18.97
CA LYS A 45 23.17 -10.83 -18.68
C LYS A 45 21.91 -10.01 -18.96
N LEU A 46 21.26 -10.25 -20.11
CA LEU A 46 20.00 -9.58 -20.46
C LEU A 46 18.88 -9.92 -19.47
N VAL A 47 18.74 -11.20 -19.09
CA VAL A 47 17.74 -11.63 -18.09
C VAL A 47 18.00 -10.99 -16.73
N ARG A 48 19.26 -10.95 -16.26
CA ARG A 48 19.62 -10.30 -15.00
C ARG A 48 19.34 -8.79 -15.03
N ALA A 49 19.67 -8.13 -16.13
CA ALA A 49 19.38 -6.71 -16.31
C ALA A 49 17.86 -6.45 -16.29
N ALA A 50 17.07 -7.29 -16.96
CA ALA A 50 15.61 -7.22 -16.92
C ALA A 50 15.03 -7.49 -15.52
N GLN A 51 15.58 -8.46 -14.78
CA GLN A 51 15.18 -8.75 -13.40
C GLN A 51 15.48 -7.60 -12.44
N ALA A 52 16.57 -6.87 -12.65
CA ALA A 52 16.95 -5.73 -11.82
C ALA A 52 15.98 -4.55 -11.95
N ILE A 53 15.34 -4.38 -13.11
CA ILE A 53 14.41 -3.27 -13.39
C ILE A 53 12.95 -3.66 -13.07
N ARG A 54 12.69 -4.95 -12.81
CA ARG A 54 11.33 -5.46 -12.55
C ARG A 54 10.72 -4.81 -11.29
N PRO A 55 9.45 -4.37 -11.33
CA PRO A 55 8.81 -3.80 -10.14
C PRO A 55 8.60 -4.87 -9.06
N HIS A 56 8.61 -4.40 -7.80
CA HIS A 56 8.38 -5.26 -6.65
C HIS A 56 6.94 -5.79 -6.65
N VAL A 57 6.76 -7.10 -6.47
CA VAL A 57 5.44 -7.75 -6.56
C VAL A 57 4.46 -7.27 -5.48
N VAL A 58 4.95 -7.04 -4.26
CA VAL A 58 4.13 -6.56 -3.13
C VAL A 58 3.80 -5.06 -3.26
N LEU A 59 4.82 -4.20 -3.34
CA LEU A 59 4.69 -2.74 -3.32
C LEU A 59 4.32 -2.13 -4.69
N GLY A 60 4.68 -2.79 -5.79
CA GLY A 60 4.31 -2.41 -7.15
C GLY A 60 5.19 -1.37 -7.84
N ASN A 61 6.23 -0.86 -7.16
CA ASN A 61 7.16 0.15 -7.65
C ASN A 61 8.48 -0.48 -8.14
N ARG A 62 9.12 0.19 -9.11
CA ARG A 62 10.49 -0.12 -9.54
C ARG A 62 11.50 0.33 -8.49
N PRO A 63 12.67 -0.33 -8.41
CA PRO A 63 13.74 0.13 -7.54
C PRO A 63 14.18 1.54 -7.96
N GLY A 64 14.09 2.50 -7.04
CA GLY A 64 14.38 3.93 -7.28
C GLY A 64 13.15 4.83 -7.47
N ASP A 65 11.98 4.27 -7.76
CA ASP A 65 10.74 5.03 -8.01
C ASP A 65 9.83 5.10 -6.75
N GLU A 66 10.39 5.52 -5.62
CA GLU A 66 9.62 5.66 -4.37
C GLU A 66 8.61 6.82 -4.42
N ASP A 67 8.92 7.86 -5.20
CA ASP A 67 8.08 9.03 -5.39
C ASP A 67 6.72 8.70 -6.00
N LYS A 68 6.65 7.60 -6.77
CA LYS A 68 5.41 7.15 -7.37
C LYS A 68 4.36 6.94 -6.30
N TRP A 69 4.71 6.27 -5.19
CA TRP A 69 3.79 6.05 -4.09
C TRP A 69 3.33 7.36 -3.47
N ARG A 70 4.24 8.30 -3.20
CA ARG A 70 3.92 9.58 -2.55
C ARG A 70 2.94 10.44 -3.35
N LYS A 71 2.95 10.32 -4.68
CA LYS A 71 2.09 11.06 -5.60
C LYS A 71 0.72 10.43 -5.81
N CYS A 72 0.48 9.24 -5.27
CA CYS A 72 -0.76 8.50 -5.52
C CYS A 72 -1.94 9.04 -4.73
N ASP A 73 -3.13 8.91 -5.30
CA ASP A 73 -4.38 9.21 -4.61
C ASP A 73 -4.50 8.37 -3.32
N LEU A 74 -4.17 7.08 -3.39
CA LEU A 74 -4.28 6.21 -2.23
C LEU A 74 -3.40 6.66 -1.06
N SER A 75 -2.16 7.10 -1.32
CA SER A 75 -1.28 7.57 -0.23
C SER A 75 -1.77 8.88 0.37
N ARG A 76 -2.33 9.77 -0.45
CA ARG A 76 -2.90 11.05 0.00
C ARG A 76 -4.12 10.88 0.90
N VAL A 77 -4.88 9.81 0.69
CA VAL A 77 -6.14 9.53 1.40
C VAL A 77 -5.89 8.86 2.75
N ILE A 78 -4.85 8.04 2.84
CA ILE A 78 -4.49 7.30 4.06
C ILE A 78 -3.93 8.25 5.10
N ILE A 79 -4.45 8.16 6.32
CA ILE A 79 -3.90 8.77 7.52
C ILE A 79 -2.78 7.87 8.04
N THR A 80 -1.58 8.43 8.19
CA THR A 80 -0.47 7.78 8.88
C THR A 80 -0.41 8.20 10.35
N GLU A 81 0.28 7.40 11.17
CA GLU A 81 0.51 7.73 12.59
C GLU A 81 1.30 9.04 12.73
N GLU A 82 2.18 9.34 11.77
CA GLU A 82 2.94 10.60 11.72
C GLU A 82 2.01 11.81 11.51
N ASP A 83 1.04 11.72 10.59
CA ASP A 83 0.05 12.78 10.36
C ASP A 83 -0.78 13.05 11.61
N ILE A 84 -1.16 11.97 12.32
CA ILE A 84 -1.92 12.05 13.56
C ILE A 84 -1.10 12.78 14.62
N LEU A 85 0.17 12.43 14.81
CA LEU A 85 1.05 13.05 15.80
C LEU A 85 1.45 14.50 15.45
N ALA A 86 1.48 14.87 14.17
CA ALA A 86 1.79 16.24 13.75
C ALA A 86 0.67 17.26 14.02
N SER A 87 -0.58 16.81 14.18
CA SER A 87 -1.73 17.72 14.39
C SER A 87 -1.65 18.49 15.73
N PRO A 88 -2.27 19.68 15.87
CA PRO A 88 -2.25 20.39 17.16
C PRO A 88 -3.09 19.62 18.20
N ILE A 89 -2.60 19.54 19.44
CA ILE A 89 -3.33 18.91 20.56
C ILE A 89 -4.39 19.89 21.07
N PRO A 90 -5.68 19.50 21.18
CA PRO A 90 -6.68 20.34 21.84
C PRO A 90 -6.27 20.62 23.29
N PRO A 91 -6.30 21.88 23.78
CA PRO A 91 -5.79 22.25 25.10
C PRO A 91 -6.51 21.54 26.26
N ALA A 92 -5.81 21.40 27.38
CA ALA A 92 -6.25 20.68 28.60
C ALA A 92 -7.49 21.25 29.25
N SER A 93 -7.54 22.56 29.27
CA SER A 93 -8.60 23.39 29.78
C SER A 93 -8.94 24.40 28.69
N ALA A 94 -10.16 24.93 28.72
CA ALA A 94 -10.45 26.16 28.01
C ALA A 94 -9.54 27.25 28.59
N SER A 95 -8.36 27.42 28.00
CA SER A 95 -7.49 28.55 28.32
C SER A 95 -8.31 29.82 28.12
N GLU A 96 -8.30 30.68 29.14
CA GLU A 96 -9.22 31.80 29.38
C GLU A 96 -9.41 32.80 28.21
N ASN A 97 -8.67 32.63 27.10
CA ASN A 97 -8.59 33.59 26.00
C ASN A 97 -8.97 33.07 24.60
N LEU A 98 -9.58 31.88 24.46
CA LEU A 98 -10.19 31.48 23.18
C LEU A 98 -11.68 31.16 23.34
N HIS A 99 -12.53 32.01 22.78
CA HIS A 99 -13.98 31.82 22.72
C HIS A 99 -14.43 30.63 21.85
N GLU A 100 -13.48 29.93 21.21
CA GLU A 100 -13.71 28.91 20.18
C GLU A 100 -13.18 27.53 20.63
N VAL A 101 -13.99 26.50 20.41
CA VAL A 101 -13.63 25.11 20.72
C VAL A 101 -12.64 24.60 19.67
N LEU A 102 -11.39 24.36 20.07
CA LEU A 102 -10.38 23.78 19.18
C LEU A 102 -10.70 22.31 18.90
N THR A 103 -11.26 22.03 17.72
CA THR A 103 -11.57 20.67 17.27
C THR A 103 -10.34 19.99 16.65
N PRO A 104 -10.13 18.67 16.86
CA PRO A 104 -9.06 17.93 16.21
C PRO A 104 -9.24 17.87 14.69
N GLN A 105 -8.15 17.63 13.97
CA GLN A 105 -8.18 17.48 12.51
C GLN A 105 -8.76 16.13 12.07
N PHE A 106 -8.53 15.07 12.86
CA PHE A 106 -8.97 13.71 12.56
C PHE A 106 -9.84 13.17 13.70
N PHE A 107 -11.06 12.76 13.35
CA PHE A 107 -12.01 12.18 14.29
C PHE A 107 -12.04 10.66 14.15
N ALA A 108 -12.26 9.98 15.26
CA ALA A 108 -12.58 8.56 15.30
C ALA A 108 -14.09 8.32 15.11
N TYR A 109 -14.47 7.05 15.02
CA TYR A 109 -15.86 6.57 14.96
C TYR A 109 -16.66 7.00 13.72
N GLY A 110 -16.00 7.48 12.68
CA GLY A 110 -16.64 7.89 11.44
C GLY A 110 -17.45 9.18 11.57
N ILE A 111 -16.99 10.11 12.39
CA ILE A 111 -17.62 11.42 12.49
C ILE A 111 -17.22 12.24 11.26
N GLY A 112 -18.22 12.58 10.44
CA GLY A 112 -18.06 13.41 9.25
C GLY A 112 -18.23 14.89 9.57
N GLU A 113 -18.31 15.71 8.52
CA GLU A 113 -18.45 17.16 8.66
C GLU A 113 -19.81 17.56 9.27
N ARG A 114 -20.88 16.84 8.92
CA ARG A 114 -22.22 17.07 9.46
C ARG A 114 -22.28 16.79 10.96
N GLU A 115 -21.74 15.65 11.38
CA GLU A 115 -21.70 15.29 12.80
C GLU A 115 -20.76 16.22 13.57
N LYS A 116 -19.65 16.65 12.97
CA LYS A 116 -18.75 17.66 13.55
C LYS A 116 -19.50 18.97 13.84
N GLU A 117 -20.22 19.49 12.86
CA GLU A 117 -21.03 20.71 13.04
C GLU A 117 -22.06 20.49 14.14
N LEU A 118 -22.80 19.39 14.09
CA LEU A 118 -23.80 19.08 15.11
C LEU A 118 -23.19 19.06 16.53
N LEU A 119 -22.09 18.33 16.72
CA LEU A 119 -21.46 18.11 18.03
C LEU A 119 -20.80 19.37 18.61
N PHE A 120 -20.17 20.19 17.79
CA PHE A 120 -19.32 21.28 18.28
C PHE A 120 -19.88 22.69 18.05
N SER A 121 -20.87 22.86 17.17
CA SER A 121 -21.57 24.15 17.01
C SER A 121 -23.00 24.08 17.56
N THR A 122 -23.81 23.11 17.11
CA THR A 122 -25.25 23.13 17.45
C THR A 122 -25.54 22.69 18.88
N LEU A 123 -24.95 21.58 19.35
CA LEU A 123 -25.24 21.02 20.68
C LEU A 123 -24.84 21.95 21.83
N PRO A 124 -23.65 22.61 21.81
CA PRO A 124 -23.31 23.56 22.87
C PRO A 124 -24.32 24.70 22.96
N ASN A 125 -24.74 25.26 21.83
CA ASN A 125 -25.72 26.34 21.78
C ASN A 125 -27.09 25.90 22.31
N LEU A 126 -27.57 24.71 21.91
CA LEU A 126 -28.83 24.15 22.38
C LEU A 126 -28.79 23.82 23.88
N SER A 127 -27.65 23.36 24.39
CA SER A 127 -27.47 23.10 25.83
C SER A 127 -27.62 24.39 26.64
N VAL A 128 -27.09 25.49 26.12
CA VAL A 128 -27.15 26.80 26.74
C VAL A 128 -28.58 27.36 26.66
N GLU A 129 -29.23 27.23 25.50
CA GLU A 129 -30.64 27.60 25.31
C GLU A 129 -31.59 26.84 26.25
N GLY A 130 -31.38 25.53 26.40
CA GLY A 130 -32.17 24.71 27.32
C GLY A 130 -32.01 25.11 28.78
N ALA A 131 -30.78 25.47 29.19
CA ALA A 131 -30.52 26.00 30.54
C ALA A 131 -31.29 27.32 30.77
N TYR A 132 -31.39 28.18 29.76
CA TYR A 132 -32.21 29.40 29.85
C TYR A 132 -33.69 29.11 30.01
N LEU A 133 -34.25 28.23 29.17
CA LEU A 133 -35.69 27.95 29.18
C LEU A 133 -36.14 27.30 30.49
N HIS A 134 -35.31 26.46 31.10
CA HIS A 134 -35.62 25.84 32.39
C HIS A 134 -35.63 26.85 33.54
N GLU A 135 -34.77 27.87 33.49
CA GLU A 135 -34.64 28.87 34.56
C GLU A 135 -35.50 30.12 34.35
N ALA A 136 -35.94 30.39 33.12
CA ALA A 136 -36.91 31.42 32.81
C ALA A 136 -38.31 31.06 33.36
N GLY A 137 -38.46 31.12 34.68
CA GLY A 137 -39.75 31.33 35.32
C GLY A 137 -40.36 32.68 34.87
N ALA A 138 -41.64 32.89 35.18
CA ALA A 138 -42.55 33.89 34.61
C ALA A 138 -42.05 35.36 34.44
N ASP A 139 -40.94 35.75 35.09
CA ASP A 139 -40.41 37.13 35.11
C ASP A 139 -39.40 37.45 33.98
N GLY A 140 -38.96 36.46 33.18
CA GLY A 140 -38.23 36.69 31.91
C GLY A 140 -36.93 37.50 31.98
N ARG A 141 -36.35 37.68 33.17
CA ARG A 141 -35.16 38.51 33.40
C ARG A 141 -33.89 37.70 33.21
N MET A 142 -33.00 38.17 32.33
CA MET A 142 -31.77 37.45 31.94
C MET A 142 -30.60 37.76 32.88
N ASP A 143 -30.08 36.74 33.57
CA ASP A 143 -28.83 36.84 34.33
C ASP A 143 -27.63 36.58 33.41
N LEU A 144 -26.99 37.65 32.91
CA LEU A 144 -25.86 37.58 31.97
C LEU A 144 -24.64 36.79 32.50
N ASN A 145 -24.44 36.74 33.82
CA ASN A 145 -23.33 35.98 34.40
C ASN A 145 -23.58 34.46 34.31
N LYS A 146 -24.81 34.02 34.55
CA LYS A 146 -25.19 32.60 34.45
C LYS A 146 -25.17 32.10 33.00
N VAL A 147 -25.55 32.98 32.07
CA VAL A 147 -25.39 32.78 30.62
C VAL A 147 -23.93 32.42 30.29
N GLN A 148 -22.99 33.23 30.76
CA GLN A 148 -21.56 33.01 30.52
C GLN A 148 -21.03 31.75 31.20
N GLU A 149 -21.55 31.41 32.38
CA GLU A 149 -21.22 30.17 33.09
C GLU A 149 -21.72 28.93 32.34
N ALA A 150 -22.98 28.94 31.88
CA ALA A 150 -23.56 27.86 31.07
C ALA A 150 -22.81 27.67 29.75
N ASP A 151 -22.45 28.78 29.08
CA ASP A 151 -21.60 28.77 27.88
C ASP A 151 -20.23 28.14 28.17
N ALA A 152 -19.61 28.49 29.28
CA ALA A 152 -18.31 27.94 29.67
C ALA A 152 -18.39 26.43 29.92
N VAL A 153 -19.43 25.95 30.60
CA VAL A 153 -19.65 24.52 30.87
C VAL A 153 -19.93 23.74 29.58
N ALA A 154 -20.75 24.29 28.68
CA ALA A 154 -21.03 23.67 27.39
C ALA A 154 -19.77 23.57 26.53
N LYS A 155 -18.95 24.62 26.49
CA LYS A 155 -17.66 24.64 25.79
C LYS A 155 -16.64 23.68 26.40
N GLN A 156 -16.56 23.59 27.73
CA GLN A 156 -15.71 22.60 28.41
C GLN A 156 -16.13 21.16 28.10
N SER A 157 -17.44 20.91 28.04
CA SER A 157 -17.98 19.61 27.65
C SER A 157 -17.63 19.27 26.19
N ALA A 158 -17.75 20.26 25.29
CA ALA A 158 -17.35 20.12 23.90
C ALA A 158 -15.85 19.86 23.73
N THR A 159 -14.97 20.56 24.47
CA THR A 159 -13.52 20.31 24.41
C THR A 159 -13.14 18.94 24.98
N ALA A 160 -13.80 18.49 26.05
CA ALA A 160 -13.62 17.14 26.58
C ALA A 160 -14.03 16.07 25.56
N LEU A 161 -15.19 16.24 24.91
CA LEU A 161 -15.67 15.35 23.85
C LEU A 161 -14.71 15.33 22.65
N ALA A 162 -14.19 16.50 22.24
CA ALA A 162 -13.22 16.61 21.16
C ALA A 162 -11.98 15.73 21.41
N ARG A 163 -11.50 15.67 22.66
CA ARG A 163 -10.38 14.82 23.06
C ARG A 163 -10.74 13.35 23.07
N MET A 164 -11.92 12.98 23.55
CA MET A 164 -12.36 11.58 23.56
C MET A 164 -12.47 11.00 22.15
N ILE A 165 -12.88 11.84 21.19
CA ILE A 165 -13.13 11.44 19.81
C ILE A 165 -11.89 11.59 18.92
N ASP A 166 -10.84 12.25 19.39
CA ASP A 166 -9.59 12.42 18.65
C ASP A 166 -9.03 11.05 18.22
N LEU A 167 -8.71 10.91 16.92
CA LEU A 167 -8.17 9.68 16.35
C LEU A 167 -6.84 9.27 17.01
N ARG A 168 -6.13 10.22 17.62
CA ARG A 168 -4.94 10.00 18.47
C ARG A 168 -5.15 8.96 19.55
N ASN A 169 -6.34 8.95 20.14
CA ASN A 169 -6.69 8.07 21.25
C ASN A 169 -7.23 6.72 20.77
N ALA A 170 -7.39 6.54 19.45
CA ALA A 170 -7.88 5.29 18.88
C ALA A 170 -6.76 4.24 18.77
N ASN A 171 -7.16 2.97 18.83
CA ASN A 171 -6.25 1.86 18.55
C ASN A 171 -5.98 1.72 17.03
N ALA A 172 -5.04 0.85 16.66
CA ALA A 172 -4.73 0.54 15.25
C ALA A 172 -5.97 0.11 14.44
N ARG A 173 -6.95 -0.54 15.08
CA ARG A 173 -8.21 -0.93 14.43
C ARG A 173 -9.10 0.28 14.11
N GLY A 174 -9.12 1.29 14.97
CA GLY A 174 -9.81 2.57 14.79
C GLY A 174 -9.19 3.38 13.64
N ILE A 175 -7.86 3.53 13.62
CA ILE A 175 -7.15 4.17 12.50
C ILE A 175 -7.43 3.43 11.19
N ALA A 176 -7.40 2.08 11.22
CA ALA A 176 -7.74 1.28 10.05
C ALA A 176 -9.21 1.43 9.62
N PHE A 177 -10.14 1.69 10.55
CA PHE A 177 -11.54 1.94 10.23
C PHE A 177 -11.71 3.24 9.45
N GLU A 178 -11.10 4.32 9.93
CA GLU A 178 -11.14 5.62 9.23
C GLU A 178 -10.49 5.53 7.85
N ASN A 179 -9.32 4.90 7.76
CA ASN A 179 -8.65 4.70 6.48
C ASN A 179 -9.50 3.91 5.49
N ARG A 180 -10.18 2.84 5.92
CA ARG A 180 -11.10 2.11 5.04
C ARG A 180 -12.24 2.98 4.54
N ARG A 181 -12.87 3.77 5.43
CA ARG A 181 -13.96 4.69 5.07
C ARG A 181 -13.49 5.71 4.03
N ARG A 182 -12.33 6.33 4.25
CA ARG A 182 -11.73 7.31 3.33
C ARG A 182 -11.41 6.70 1.97
N ILE A 183 -10.83 5.51 1.95
CA ILE A 183 -10.53 4.77 0.71
C ILE A 183 -11.83 4.47 -0.05
N ILE A 184 -12.87 4.02 0.64
CA ILE A 184 -14.16 3.75 0.00
C ILE A 184 -14.73 5.03 -0.60
N ALA A 185 -14.71 6.15 0.13
CA ALA A 185 -15.21 7.43 -0.35
C ALA A 185 -14.48 7.88 -1.64
N GLU A 186 -13.16 7.79 -1.67
CA GLU A 186 -12.32 8.26 -2.77
C GLU A 186 -12.39 7.37 -4.03
N PHE A 187 -12.46 6.05 -3.86
CA PHE A 187 -12.43 5.10 -4.98
C PHE A 187 -13.84 4.70 -5.46
N SER A 188 -14.90 5.13 -4.78
CA SER A 188 -16.28 4.97 -5.23
C SER A 188 -16.57 5.89 -6.44
N GLU A 189 -17.64 5.59 -7.17
CA GLU A 189 -18.16 6.50 -8.19
C GLU A 189 -18.95 7.63 -7.53
N PRO A 190 -18.91 8.87 -8.06
CA PRO A 190 -19.75 9.96 -7.58
C PRO A 190 -21.25 9.61 -7.63
N GLU A 191 -21.67 8.84 -8.62
CA GLU A 191 -23.06 8.39 -8.81
C GLU A 191 -23.51 7.36 -7.76
N LYS A 192 -22.56 6.56 -7.25
CA LYS A 192 -22.80 5.50 -6.25
C LYS A 192 -21.80 5.66 -5.11
N PRO A 193 -22.03 6.62 -4.21
CA PRO A 193 -21.16 6.81 -3.06
C PRO A 193 -21.17 5.55 -2.19
N MET A 194 -20.01 5.19 -1.66
CA MET A 194 -19.82 4.04 -0.77
C MET A 194 -20.04 2.65 -1.38
N ASP A 195 -19.88 2.51 -2.70
CA ASP A 195 -19.94 1.20 -3.37
C ASP A 195 -18.71 0.33 -3.05
N THR A 196 -18.86 -0.54 -2.07
CA THR A 196 -17.82 -1.51 -1.67
C THR A 196 -17.63 -2.68 -2.64
N GLY A 197 -18.58 -2.92 -3.54
CA GLY A 197 -18.55 -4.03 -4.51
C GLY A 197 -17.64 -3.77 -5.71
N ARG A 198 -17.29 -2.50 -5.93
CA ARG A 198 -16.51 -2.06 -7.09
C ARG A 198 -15.06 -2.62 -7.07
N PRO A 199 -14.56 -3.19 -8.18
CA PRO A 199 -13.21 -3.75 -8.26
C PRO A 199 -12.09 -2.78 -7.84
N GLU A 200 -12.25 -1.50 -8.15
CA GLU A 200 -11.34 -0.42 -7.80
C GLU A 200 -11.22 -0.22 -6.29
N VAL A 201 -12.37 -0.13 -5.62
CA VAL A 201 -12.46 0.01 -4.16
C VAL A 201 -11.87 -1.22 -3.48
N GLN A 202 -12.20 -2.42 -3.96
CA GLN A 202 -11.64 -3.66 -3.45
C GLN A 202 -10.12 -3.72 -3.62
N ALA A 203 -9.60 -3.35 -4.79
CA ALA A 203 -8.16 -3.31 -5.04
C ALA A 203 -7.44 -2.28 -4.15
N ALA A 204 -8.05 -1.13 -3.90
CA ALA A 204 -7.53 -0.10 -3.00
C ALA A 204 -7.47 -0.60 -1.53
N LEU A 205 -8.55 -1.20 -1.04
CA LEU A 205 -8.63 -1.78 0.30
C LEU A 205 -7.61 -2.92 0.50
N ILE A 206 -7.44 -3.79 -0.48
CA ILE A 206 -6.43 -4.86 -0.42
C ILE A 206 -5.02 -4.26 -0.45
N THR A 207 -4.78 -3.24 -1.27
CA THR A 207 -3.47 -2.55 -1.35
C THR A 207 -3.10 -1.89 -0.02
N TYR A 208 -4.06 -1.25 0.64
CA TYR A 208 -3.88 -0.72 2.00
C TYR A 208 -3.49 -1.82 3.00
N LYS A 209 -4.22 -2.95 3.01
CA LYS A 209 -3.90 -4.11 3.87
C LYS A 209 -2.51 -4.69 3.59
N ILE A 210 -2.14 -4.81 2.31
CA ILE A 210 -0.82 -5.31 1.88
C ILE A 210 0.27 -4.41 2.46
N ARG A 211 0.14 -3.08 2.37
CA ARG A 211 1.14 -2.14 2.88
C ARG A 211 1.26 -2.18 4.40
N ASN A 212 0.15 -2.21 5.14
CA ASN A 212 0.18 -2.34 6.59
C ASN A 212 0.87 -3.65 7.02
N LEU A 213 0.54 -4.76 6.37
CA LEU A 213 1.11 -6.07 6.70
C LEU A 213 2.59 -6.16 6.30
N TRP A 214 2.97 -5.52 5.19
CA TRP A 214 4.37 -5.40 4.78
C TRP A 214 5.20 -4.64 5.82
N ASN A 215 4.72 -3.48 6.29
CA ASN A 215 5.40 -2.71 7.33
C ASN A 215 5.55 -3.52 8.63
N HIS A 216 4.51 -4.26 9.03
CA HIS A 216 4.59 -5.17 10.17
C HIS A 216 5.66 -6.26 9.97
N LEU A 217 5.71 -6.90 8.80
CA LEU A 217 6.65 -7.98 8.51
C LEU A 217 8.11 -7.51 8.36
N ILE A 218 8.35 -6.24 8.01
CA ILE A 218 9.70 -5.65 8.03
C ILE A 218 10.26 -5.67 9.46
N THR A 219 9.43 -5.29 10.44
CA THR A 219 9.79 -5.31 11.86
C THR A 219 9.82 -6.75 12.41
N TYR A 220 8.82 -7.57 12.06
CA TYR A 220 8.62 -8.93 12.57
C TYR A 220 8.92 -10.00 11.51
N LYS A 221 10.20 -10.20 11.20
CA LYS A 221 10.66 -11.09 10.11
C LYS A 221 10.33 -12.57 10.30
N ARG A 222 10.07 -13.01 11.54
CA ARG A 222 9.81 -14.43 11.89
C ARG A 222 8.33 -14.82 11.84
N ASP A 223 7.43 -13.90 11.50
CA ASP A 223 6.00 -14.20 11.42
C ASP A 223 5.62 -14.85 10.09
N ILE A 224 5.66 -16.19 10.08
CA ILE A 224 5.37 -17.01 8.90
C ILE A 224 3.87 -16.96 8.54
N GLY A 225 2.99 -16.87 9.55
CA GLY A 225 1.54 -16.84 9.35
C GLY A 225 1.12 -15.59 8.59
N ASN A 226 1.60 -14.42 9.03
CA ASN A 226 1.32 -13.17 8.36
C ASN A 226 1.98 -13.07 6.98
N ARG A 227 3.15 -13.70 6.76
CA ARG A 227 3.74 -13.78 5.41
C ARG A 227 2.87 -14.58 4.43
N ARG A 228 2.24 -15.66 4.90
CA ARG A 228 1.25 -16.40 4.09
C ARG A 228 0.04 -15.53 3.75
N SER A 229 -0.49 -14.80 4.74
CA SER A 229 -1.60 -13.87 4.55
C SER A 229 -1.25 -12.77 3.54
N LEU A 230 -0.03 -12.21 3.59
CA LEU A 230 0.45 -11.22 2.63
C LEU A 230 0.44 -11.78 1.21
N ARG A 231 0.98 -12.99 1.01
CA ARG A 231 0.98 -13.65 -0.30
C ARG A 231 -0.43 -13.81 -0.85
N LEU A 232 -1.37 -14.28 -0.01
CA LEU A 232 -2.78 -14.44 -0.41
C LEU A 232 -3.40 -13.11 -0.83
N LEU A 233 -3.17 -12.04 -0.06
CA LEU A 233 -3.67 -10.70 -0.40
C LEU A 233 -3.11 -10.18 -1.73
N VAL A 234 -1.84 -10.39 -2.00
CA VAL A 234 -1.20 -10.00 -3.28
C VAL A 234 -1.86 -10.71 -4.46
N HIS A 235 -2.07 -12.03 -4.35
CA HIS A 235 -2.79 -12.78 -5.39
C HIS A 235 -4.26 -12.36 -5.52
N GLN A 236 -4.93 -12.06 -4.41
CA GLN A 236 -6.31 -11.57 -4.42
C GLN A 236 -6.42 -10.22 -5.13
N ARG A 237 -5.53 -9.25 -4.83
CA ARG A 237 -5.44 -7.97 -5.54
C ARG A 237 -5.25 -8.20 -7.03
N ALA A 238 -4.34 -9.10 -7.39
CA ALA A 238 -4.05 -9.38 -8.79
C ALA A 238 -5.25 -10.01 -9.51
N LYS A 239 -6.03 -10.88 -8.84
CA LYS A 239 -7.26 -11.44 -9.40
C LYS A 239 -8.30 -10.35 -9.69
N VAL A 240 -8.52 -9.43 -8.75
CA VAL A 240 -9.47 -8.31 -8.91
C VAL A 240 -9.04 -7.39 -10.06
N LEU A 241 -7.76 -7.03 -10.12
CA LEU A 241 -7.23 -6.16 -11.17
C LEU A 241 -7.21 -6.85 -12.55
N LYS A 242 -6.93 -8.16 -12.61
CA LYS A 242 -7.05 -8.94 -13.85
C LYS A 242 -8.49 -9.03 -14.34
N TYR A 243 -9.47 -9.12 -13.43
CA TYR A 243 -10.89 -9.02 -13.79
C TYR A 243 -11.21 -7.65 -14.36
N LEU A 244 -10.81 -6.57 -13.67
CA LEU A 244 -11.03 -5.21 -14.15
C LEU A 244 -10.46 -4.99 -15.55
N LYS A 245 -9.21 -5.43 -15.81
CA LYS A 245 -8.57 -5.35 -17.13
C LYS A 245 -9.37 -6.04 -18.25
N LYS A 246 -10.03 -7.16 -17.94
CA LYS A 246 -10.88 -7.89 -18.90
C LYS A 246 -12.19 -7.18 -19.20
N VAL A 247 -12.74 -6.48 -18.21
CA VAL A 247 -14.00 -5.75 -18.33
C VAL A 247 -13.77 -4.40 -19.02
N ASP A 248 -12.79 -3.63 -18.55
CA ASP A 248 -12.47 -2.30 -19.04
C ASP A 248 -10.98 -2.00 -18.79
N LYS A 249 -10.25 -1.86 -19.90
CA LYS A 249 -8.80 -1.61 -19.88
C LYS A 249 -8.46 -0.19 -19.43
N ASP A 250 -9.28 0.80 -19.78
CA ASP A 250 -9.03 2.21 -19.47
C ASP A 250 -9.26 2.47 -17.98
N ARG A 251 -10.28 1.83 -17.39
CA ARG A 251 -10.46 1.81 -15.92
C ARG A 251 -9.27 1.15 -15.22
N TYR A 252 -8.80 0.02 -15.74
CA TYR A 252 -7.63 -0.66 -15.17
C TYR A 252 -6.38 0.21 -15.17
N GLU A 253 -6.04 0.86 -16.28
CA GLU A 253 -4.86 1.72 -16.39
C GLU A 253 -4.95 2.93 -15.45
N ARG A 254 -6.12 3.59 -15.35
CA ARG A 254 -6.35 4.67 -14.39
C ARG A 254 -6.14 4.20 -12.95
N VAL A 255 -6.70 3.06 -12.59
CA VAL A 255 -6.65 2.54 -11.21
C VAL A 255 -5.24 2.14 -10.81
N LEU A 256 -4.44 1.58 -11.72
CA LEU A 256 -3.03 1.32 -11.46
C LEU A 256 -2.28 2.60 -11.07
N GLN A 257 -2.52 3.72 -11.77
CA GLN A 257 -1.91 5.00 -11.45
C GLN A 257 -2.35 5.51 -10.07
N ARG A 258 -3.66 5.47 -9.77
CA ARG A 258 -4.21 5.91 -8.47
C ARG A 258 -3.69 5.08 -7.29
N LEU A 259 -3.38 3.80 -7.50
CA LEU A 259 -2.84 2.89 -6.47
C LEU A 259 -1.30 2.91 -6.38
N GLY A 260 -0.62 3.49 -7.36
CA GLY A 260 0.85 3.49 -7.46
C GLY A 260 1.44 2.15 -7.86
N LEU A 261 0.71 1.37 -8.65
CA LEU A 261 1.12 0.04 -9.08
C LEU A 261 1.59 0.06 -10.54
N GLU A 262 2.45 -0.89 -10.88
CA GLU A 262 2.80 -1.18 -12.27
C GLU A 262 2.08 -2.42 -12.77
N ALA A 263 1.74 -2.43 -14.06
CA ALA A 263 1.07 -3.56 -14.69
C ALA A 263 1.88 -4.86 -14.50
N GLU A 264 3.20 -4.82 -14.65
CA GLU A 264 4.10 -5.97 -14.46
C GLU A 264 4.09 -6.55 -13.03
N SER A 265 3.70 -5.76 -12.02
CA SER A 265 3.59 -6.24 -10.62
C SER A 265 2.32 -7.05 -10.37
N VAL A 266 1.35 -6.94 -11.27
CA VAL A 266 0.03 -7.58 -11.20
C VAL A 266 -0.07 -8.72 -12.22
N GLU A 267 0.65 -8.58 -13.33
CA GLU A 267 0.62 -9.49 -14.46
C GLU A 267 1.66 -10.61 -14.35
N GLY A 268 1.38 -11.71 -15.06
CA GLY A 268 2.25 -12.90 -15.06
C GLY A 268 2.21 -13.71 -13.76
N GLU A 269 3.32 -14.41 -13.53
CA GLU A 269 3.57 -15.20 -12.34
C GLU A 269 4.10 -14.31 -11.22
N LEU A 270 3.37 -14.32 -10.10
CA LEU A 270 3.67 -13.53 -8.92
C LEU A 270 4.38 -14.40 -7.90
N VAL A 271 5.65 -14.10 -7.64
CA VAL A 271 6.46 -14.77 -6.63
C VAL A 271 6.73 -13.77 -5.50
N VAL A 272 6.26 -14.11 -4.29
CA VAL A 272 6.32 -13.28 -3.08
C VAL A 272 7.11 -13.98 -1.97
#